data_AF-A9EBH9-F1
#
_entry.id   AF-A9EBH9-F1
#
_cell.length_a   1.000
_cell.length_b   1.000
_cell.length_c   1.000
_cell.angle_alpha   90.00
_cell.angle_beta   90.00
_cell.angle_gamma   90.00
#
_symmetry.space_group_name_H-M   'P 1'
#
loop_
_entity.id
_entity.type
_entity.pdbx_description
1 polymer ?
#
loop_
_entity_poly.entity_id
_entity_poly.type
_entity_poly.pdbx_seq_one_letter_code
_entity_poly.pdbx_strand_id
1 'polypeptide(L)'
;MDGVYLNPDEKPVFKNLPVLIEAINELNIKKLLEKIFFYVQLEASGDVKNISVFPYQISEKELETLTTLITNFPLKVIPARHNGKNIPYSGKVFMDLK
;
A
#
# COMPACT_ATOMS: atom_id res chain seq x y z
N MET A 1 -7.27 -21.31 -2.79
CA MET A 1 -8.12 -20.25 -2.22
C MET A 1 -8.81 -19.58 -3.38
N ASP A 2 -10.14 -19.65 -3.43
CA ASP A 2 -10.93 -18.91 -4.44
C ASP A 2 -10.82 -17.41 -4.13
N GLY A 3 -9.92 -16.74 -4.85
CA GLY A 3 -9.83 -15.28 -4.79
C GLY A 3 -11.08 -14.69 -5.42
N VAL A 4 -11.82 -13.85 -4.69
CA VAL A 4 -12.92 -13.08 -5.27
C VAL A 4 -12.33 -12.11 -6.28
N TYR A 5 -12.66 -12.28 -7.55
CA TYR A 5 -12.26 -11.34 -8.60
C TYR A 5 -13.07 -10.06 -8.43
N LEU A 6 -12.41 -8.96 -8.08
CA LEU A 6 -13.02 -7.65 -7.93
C LEU A 6 -12.95 -6.88 -9.24
N ASN A 7 -14.07 -6.26 -9.62
CA ASN A 7 -14.07 -5.29 -10.71
C ASN A 7 -13.15 -4.10 -10.38
N PRO A 8 -12.62 -3.38 -11.37
CA PRO A 8 -11.71 -2.25 -11.12
C PRO A 8 -12.28 -1.17 -10.20
N ASP A 9 -13.59 -0.88 -10.29
CA ASP A 9 -14.34 0.05 -9.43
C ASP A 9 -14.65 -0.49 -8.03
N GLU A 10 -14.50 -1.80 -7.86
CA GLU A 10 -14.66 -2.54 -6.61
C GLU A 10 -13.34 -2.73 -5.84
N LYS A 11 -12.21 -2.44 -6.48
CA LYS A 11 -10.90 -2.46 -5.83
C LYS A 11 -10.76 -1.30 -4.84
N PRO A 12 -9.93 -1.44 -3.80
CA PRO A 12 -9.67 -0.34 -2.88
C PRO A 12 -8.93 0.79 -3.59
N VAL A 13 -9.24 2.03 -3.21
CA VAL A 13 -8.60 3.23 -3.76
C VAL A 13 -7.88 3.97 -2.65
N PHE A 14 -6.56 4.11 -2.76
CA PHE A 14 -5.73 4.80 -1.78
C PHE A 14 -5.60 6.28 -2.15
N LYS A 15 -6.31 7.16 -1.43
CA LYS A 15 -6.42 8.58 -1.79
C LYS A 15 -5.15 9.38 -1.55
N ASN A 16 -4.33 8.98 -0.59
CA ASN A 16 -3.11 9.69 -0.20
C ASN A 16 -1.83 8.91 -0.50
N LEU A 17 -1.87 7.96 -1.45
CA LEU A 17 -0.67 7.36 -2.03
C LEU A 17 0.33 8.41 -2.56
N PRO A 18 -0.09 9.46 -3.28
CA PRO A 18 0.85 10.49 -3.76
C PRO A 18 1.62 11.17 -2.63
N VAL A 19 0.98 11.42 -1.49
CA VAL A 19 1.62 12.05 -0.33
C VAL A 19 2.63 11.10 0.33
N LEU A 20 2.31 9.79 0.40
CA LEU A 20 3.29 8.78 0.86
C LEU A 20 4.51 8.73 -0.07
N ILE A 21 4.27 8.79 -1.38
CA ILE A 21 5.31 8.80 -2.40
C ILE A 21 6.21 10.05 -2.26
N GLU A 22 5.64 11.23 -2.04
CA GLU A 22 6.37 12.47 -1.79
C GLU A 22 7.25 12.35 -0.53
N ALA A 23 6.69 11.84 0.57
CA ALA A 23 7.45 11.62 1.81
C ALA A 23 8.65 10.67 1.60
N ILE A 24 8.50 9.62 0.77
CA ILE A 24 9.59 8.72 0.42
C ILE A 24 10.62 9.41 -0.49
N ASN A 25 10.16 10.27 -1.42
CA ASN A 25 11.06 11.04 -2.28
C ASN A 25 11.94 12.01 -1.49
N GLU A 26 11.39 12.65 -0.45
CA GLU A 26 12.12 13.56 0.44
C GLU A 26 13.25 12.85 1.21
N LEU A 27 13.11 11.55 1.46
CA LEU A 27 14.12 10.73 2.13
C LEU A 27 15.36 10.44 1.25
N ASN A 28 15.48 11.04 0.06
CA ASN A 28 16.57 10.80 -0.91
C ASN A 28 16.74 9.33 -1.36
N ILE A 29 15.73 8.51 -1.08
CA ILE A 29 15.66 7.09 -1.47
C ILE A 29 14.80 6.91 -2.75
N LYS A 30 14.74 7.94 -3.61
CA LYS A 30 13.93 7.97 -4.83
C LYS A 30 14.17 6.77 -5.77
N LYS A 31 15.41 6.27 -5.86
CA LYS A 31 15.75 5.06 -6.64
C LYS A 31 15.12 3.78 -6.08
N LEU A 32 14.56 3.81 -4.86
CA LEU A 32 13.95 2.68 -4.19
C LEU A 32 12.47 2.53 -4.52
N LEU A 33 11.75 3.61 -4.87
CA LEU A 33 10.31 3.56 -5.14
C LEU A 33 9.97 2.63 -6.31
N GLU A 34 10.81 2.58 -7.34
CA GLU A 34 10.67 1.66 -8.49
C GLU A 34 10.95 0.20 -8.12
N LYS A 35 11.53 -0.05 -6.94
CA LYS A 35 12.02 -1.35 -6.48
C LYS A 35 11.28 -1.88 -5.25
N ILE A 36 10.32 -1.14 -4.73
CA ILE A 36 9.56 -1.58 -3.56
C ILE A 36 8.09 -1.75 -3.88
N PHE A 37 7.49 -2.71 -3.21
CA PHE A 37 6.05 -2.82 -3.12
C PHE A 37 5.70 -3.13 -1.68
N PHE A 38 4.48 -2.80 -1.30
CA PHE A 38 3.95 -3.24 -0.03
C PHE A 38 2.70 -4.07 -0.23
N TYR A 39 2.57 -5.08 0.62
CA TYR A 39 1.35 -5.85 0.75
C TYR A 39 0.54 -5.23 1.88
N VAL A 40 -0.72 -4.94 1.62
CA VAL A 40 -1.62 -4.35 2.61
C VAL A 40 -2.79 -5.28 2.87
N GLN A 41 -3.16 -5.40 4.14
CA GLN A 41 -4.38 -6.02 4.59
C GLN A 41 -5.29 -4.94 5.14
N LEU A 42 -6.48 -4.83 4.57
CA LEU A 42 -7.50 -3.86 4.93
C LEU A 42 -8.69 -4.57 5.54
N GLU A 43 -9.27 -3.95 6.55
CA GLU A 43 -10.59 -4.33 7.05
C GLU A 43 -11.69 -3.83 6.11
N ALA A 44 -12.91 -4.32 6.30
CA ALA A 44 -14.07 -3.84 5.53
C ALA A 44 -14.39 -2.35 5.79
N SER A 45 -13.90 -1.77 6.89
CA SER A 45 -13.98 -0.32 7.14
C SER A 45 -13.04 0.49 6.25
N GLY A 46 -12.03 -0.15 5.65
CA GLY A 46 -10.91 0.51 4.96
C GLY A 46 -9.72 0.78 5.88
N ASP A 47 -9.84 0.46 7.17
CA ASP A 47 -8.73 0.57 8.11
C ASP A 47 -7.63 -0.43 7.75
N VAL A 48 -6.39 0.01 7.93
CA VAL A 48 -5.22 -0.82 7.71
C VAL A 48 -5.06 -1.77 8.90
N LYS A 49 -5.21 -3.06 8.63
CA LYS A 49 -4.94 -4.12 9.61
C LYS A 49 -3.46 -4.45 9.69
N ASN A 50 -2.80 -4.52 8.54
CA ASN A 50 -1.38 -4.86 8.46
C ASN A 50 -0.76 -4.31 7.16
N ILE A 51 0.51 -3.93 7.21
CA ILE A 51 1.32 -3.61 6.03
C ILE A 51 2.65 -4.34 6.13
N SER A 52 3.08 -4.94 5.04
CA SER A 52 4.39 -5.55 4.91
C SER A 52 5.11 -4.96 3.71
N VAL A 53 6.28 -4.37 3.97
CA VAL A 53 7.13 -3.77 2.95
C VAL A 53 8.10 -4.83 2.45
N PHE A 54 8.12 -5.06 1.14
CA PHE A 54 9.01 -6.04 0.53
C PHE A 54 10.14 -5.32 -0.20
N PRO A 55 11.39 -5.49 0.26
CA PRO A 55 12.54 -4.88 -0.38
C PRO A 55 12.87 -5.57 -1.70
N TYR A 56 13.36 -4.80 -2.66
CA TYR A 56 14.20 -5.31 -3.74
C TYR A 56 15.50 -4.51 -3.76
N GLN A 57 16.60 -5.15 -3.35
CA GLN A 57 17.96 -4.58 -3.44
C GLN A 57 18.17 -3.25 -2.67
N ILE A 58 17.75 -3.19 -1.40
CA ILE A 58 17.96 -2.03 -0.50
C ILE A 58 18.68 -2.49 0.77
N SER A 59 19.35 -1.57 1.47
CA SER A 59 20.01 -1.89 2.74
C SER A 59 19.00 -2.12 3.87
N GLU A 60 19.41 -2.84 4.92
CA GLU A 60 18.55 -3.10 6.10
C GLU A 60 18.07 -1.80 6.77
N LYS A 61 18.93 -0.78 6.85
CA LYS A 61 18.60 0.52 7.44
C LYS A 61 17.55 1.28 6.62
N GLU A 62 17.62 1.22 5.30
CA GLU A 62 16.61 1.81 4.41
C GLU A 62 15.28 1.06 4.53
N LEU A 63 15.33 -0.28 4.60
CA LEU A 63 14.13 -1.10 4.81
C LEU A 63 13.45 -0.77 6.14
N GLU A 64 14.20 -0.64 7.22
CA GLU A 64 13.66 -0.27 8.53
C GLU A 64 13.00 1.11 8.45
N THR A 65 13.70 2.11 7.91
CA THR A 65 13.17 3.47 7.74
C THR A 65 11.89 3.50 6.92
N LEU A 66 11.85 2.77 5.79
CA LEU A 66 10.66 2.65 4.95
C LEU A 66 9.52 1.92 5.65
N THR A 67 9.82 0.85 6.36
CA THR A 67 8.82 0.08 7.11
C THR A 67 8.18 0.95 8.18
N THR A 68 8.99 1.68 8.95
CA THR A 68 8.51 2.63 9.95
C THR A 68 7.66 3.74 9.32
N LEU A 69 8.10 4.33 8.21
CA LEU A 69 7.34 5.36 7.51
C LEU A 69 5.99 4.83 7.04
N ILE A 70 5.97 3.73 6.29
CA ILE A 70 4.75 3.18 5.68
C ILE A 70 3.78 2.69 6.75
N THR A 71 4.27 2.06 7.83
CA THR A 71 3.43 1.54 8.91
C THR A 71 2.77 2.67 9.71
N ASN A 72 3.48 3.78 9.91
CA ASN A 72 2.94 4.94 10.65
C ASN A 72 2.23 5.96 9.75
N PHE A 73 2.29 5.80 8.42
CA PHE A 73 1.64 6.70 7.51
C PHE A 73 0.12 6.47 7.55
N PRO A 74 -0.71 7.50 7.83
CA PRO A 74 -2.15 7.33 7.94
C PRO A 74 -2.78 7.16 6.55
N LEU A 75 -2.73 5.95 5.99
CA LEU A 75 -3.32 5.64 4.69
C LEU A 75 -4.84 5.87 4.72
N LYS A 76 -5.32 6.72 3.81
CA LYS A 76 -6.75 6.97 3.59
C LYS A 76 -7.21 6.11 2.43
N VAL A 77 -7.99 5.09 2.73
CA VAL A 77 -8.41 4.09 1.75
C VAL A 77 -9.93 4.12 1.59
N ILE A 78 -10.40 4.15 0.34
CA ILE A 78 -11.78 3.75 0.03
C ILE A 78 -11.78 2.21 0.05
N PRO A 79 -12.61 1.57 0.89
CA PRO A 79 -12.61 0.12 1.03
C PRO A 79 -12.90 -0.59 -0.29
N ALA A 80 -12.42 -1.82 -0.42
CA ALA A 80 -12.88 -2.72 -1.46
C ALA A 80 -14.38 -2.98 -1.30
N ARG A 81 -15.10 -3.09 -2.40
CA ARG A 81 -16.54 -3.38 -2.42
C ARG A 81 -16.78 -4.64 -3.22
N HIS A 82 -17.83 -5.38 -2.88
CA HIS A 82 -18.33 -6.46 -3.71
C HIS A 82 -19.85 -6.43 -3.67
N ASN A 83 -20.48 -6.26 -4.83
CA ASN A 83 -21.93 -6.10 -4.96
C ASN A 83 -22.47 -5.00 -4.04
N GLY A 84 -21.76 -3.87 -3.99
CA GLY A 84 -22.12 -2.69 -3.22
C GLY A 84 -21.81 -2.73 -1.71
N LYS A 85 -21.36 -3.86 -1.17
CA LYS A 85 -20.97 -4.00 0.26
C LYS A 85 -19.46 -3.90 0.42
N ASN A 86 -18.99 -3.26 1.50
CA ASN A 86 -17.56 -3.23 1.78
C ASN A 86 -17.08 -4.61 2.23
N ILE A 87 -15.90 -5.01 1.78
CA ILE A 87 -15.26 -6.28 2.12
C ILE A 87 -13.82 -6.06 2.59
N PRO A 88 -13.27 -6.97 3.41
CA PRO A 88 -11.83 -6.96 3.66
C PRO A 88 -11.06 -7.20 2.36
N TYR A 89 -9.85 -6.67 2.30
CA TYR A 89 -8.99 -6.77 1.12
C TYR A 89 -7.58 -7.13 1.53
N SER A 90 -6.91 -7.94 0.72
CA SER A 90 -5.49 -8.22 0.88
C SER A 90 -4.83 -8.24 -0.49
N GLY A 91 -3.84 -7.37 -0.69
CA GLY A 91 -3.30 -7.17 -2.02
C GLY A 91 -1.98 -6.41 -2.04
N LYS A 92 -1.31 -6.55 -3.18
CA LYS A 92 -0.05 -5.87 -3.49
C LYS A 92 -0.36 -4.48 -4.04
N VAL A 93 0.18 -3.46 -3.40
CA VAL A 93 0.15 -2.07 -3.88
C VAL A 93 1.51 -1.76 -4.46
N PHE A 94 1.53 -1.47 -5.75
CA PHE A 94 2.71 -0.96 -6.43
C PHE A 94 2.68 0.56 -6.33
N MET A 95 3.77 1.16 -5.87
CA MET A 95 3.99 2.60 -6.03
C MET A 95 4.56 2.81 -7.43
N ASP A 96 3.73 2.63 -8.46
CA ASP A 96 4.14 2.97 -9.82
C ASP A 96 4.20 4.50 -9.91
N LEU A 97 5.36 5.01 -10.31
CA LEU A 97 5.76 6.42 -10.22
C LEU A 97 5.69 7.15 -11.58
N LYS A 98 5.02 6.56 -12.58
CA LYS A 98 4.91 7.13 -13.92
C LYS A 98 4.00 8.34 -13.99
#